data_AF-A0AAU9URC4-F1
#
_entry.id   AF-A0AAU9URC4-F1
#
_cell.length_a   1.000
_cell.length_b   1.000
_cell.length_c   1.000
_cell.angle_alpha   90.00
_cell.angle_beta   90.00
_cell.angle_gamma   90.00
#
_symmetry.space_group_name_H-M   'P 1'
#
loop_
_entity.id
_entity.type
_entity.pdbx_description
1 polymer ?
#
loop_
_entity_poly.entity_id
_entity_poly.type
_entity_poly.pdbx_seq_one_letter_code
_entity_poly.pdbx_strand_id
1 'polypeptide(L)'
;MEDLILFACGVYQIRQARSYVGEHFRFHGIYTLEAERLDLEERYSSLQEESAAKTRKLKRAVQLLNSAKAELADQQREQQREMEGILDGVRALRRELQLADLVLDAYIPKEYQALIEQYVHWNEQLGEWQVKCVAYTGNNMAPRPPPPARHPEAPDLSDRYLSYGSARTSRLARPLSAAPRPRTAHPAR
;
A
#
# COMPACT_ATOMS: atom_id res chain seq x y z
N MET A 1 -7.65 -108.07 -20.14
CA MET A 1 -7.24 -107.36 -18.91
C MET A 1 -6.41 -106.14 -19.27
N GLU A 2 -5.37 -106.29 -20.10
CA GLU A 2 -4.48 -105.19 -20.53
C GLU A 2 -5.22 -104.06 -21.29
N ASP A 3 -6.13 -104.38 -22.21
CA ASP A 3 -6.89 -103.37 -22.98
C ASP A 3 -7.77 -102.47 -22.09
N LEU A 4 -8.34 -103.04 -21.03
CA LEU A 4 -9.19 -102.31 -20.08
C LEU A 4 -8.36 -101.35 -19.21
N ILE A 5 -7.14 -101.76 -18.83
CA ILE A 5 -6.19 -100.92 -18.09
C ILE A 5 -5.73 -99.75 -18.95
N LEU A 6 -5.41 -100.00 -20.21
CA LEU A 6 -4.99 -98.96 -21.16
C LEU A 6 -6.11 -97.94 -21.40
N PHE A 7 -7.36 -98.40 -21.57
CA PHE A 7 -8.53 -97.53 -21.72
C PHE A 7 -8.79 -96.71 -20.44
N ALA A 8 -8.74 -97.32 -19.26
CA ALA A 8 -8.92 -96.62 -17.99
C ALA A 8 -7.82 -95.56 -17.75
N CYS A 9 -6.55 -95.88 -18.05
CA CYS A 9 -5.44 -94.93 -18.01
C CYS A 9 -5.63 -93.77 -18.99
N GLY A 10 -6.05 -94.05 -20.23
CA GLY A 10 -6.29 -93.01 -21.24
C GLY A 10 -7.42 -92.05 -20.85
N VAL A 11 -8.53 -92.59 -20.35
CA VAL A 11 -9.67 -91.77 -19.87
C VAL A 11 -9.28 -90.94 -18.65
N TYR A 12 -8.49 -91.51 -17.72
CA TYR A 12 -7.97 -90.78 -16.56
C TYR A 12 -7.05 -89.63 -16.99
N GLN A 13 -6.11 -89.88 -17.92
CA GLN A 13 -5.21 -88.85 -18.45
C GLN A 13 -5.98 -87.71 -19.15
N ILE A 14 -6.99 -88.04 -19.96
CA ILE A 14 -7.83 -87.03 -20.63
C ILE A 14 -8.61 -86.21 -19.59
N ARG A 15 -9.15 -86.85 -18.56
CA ARG A 15 -9.88 -86.17 -17.48
C ARG A 15 -8.95 -85.25 -16.69
N GLN A 16 -7.75 -85.73 -16.37
CA GLN A 16 -6.73 -84.95 -15.65
C GLN A 16 -6.27 -83.75 -16.48
N ALA A 17 -5.99 -83.93 -17.77
CA ALA A 17 -5.62 -82.84 -18.67
C ALA A 17 -6.74 -81.79 -18.82
N ARG A 18 -8.01 -82.21 -18.96
CA ARG A 18 -9.15 -81.29 -19.01
C ARG A 18 -9.32 -80.49 -17.71
N SER A 19 -9.14 -81.14 -16.55
CA SER A 19 -9.18 -80.45 -15.26
C SER A 19 -8.08 -79.39 -15.18
N TYR A 20 -6.85 -79.76 -15.55
CA TYR A 20 -5.71 -78.86 -15.54
C TYR A 20 -5.89 -77.66 -16.48
N VAL A 21 -6.35 -77.89 -17.71
CA VAL A 21 -6.60 -76.80 -18.68
C VAL A 21 -7.73 -75.88 -18.20
N GLY A 22 -8.79 -76.44 -17.60
CA GLY A 22 -9.88 -75.65 -17.03
C GLY A 22 -9.44 -74.81 -15.83
N GLU A 23 -8.60 -75.35 -14.94
CA GLU A 23 -8.01 -74.59 -13.84
C GLU A 23 -7.06 -73.51 -14.34
N HIS A 24 -6.14 -73.84 -15.25
CA HIS A 24 -5.23 -72.86 -15.84
C HIS A 24 -5.97 -71.71 -16.53
N PHE A 25 -7.01 -71.99 -17.30
CA PHE A 25 -7.82 -70.96 -17.95
C PHE A 25 -8.55 -70.07 -16.93
N ARG A 26 -9.09 -70.66 -15.86
CA ARG A 26 -9.72 -69.89 -14.77
C ARG A 26 -8.71 -69.02 -14.04
N PHE A 27 -7.57 -69.58 -13.63
CA PHE A 27 -6.51 -68.82 -12.96
C PHE A 27 -5.98 -67.70 -13.85
N HIS A 28 -5.75 -67.97 -15.14
CA HIS A 28 -5.34 -66.95 -16.09
C HIS A 28 -6.40 -65.85 -16.24
N GLY A 29 -7.68 -66.19 -16.34
CA GLY A 29 -8.77 -65.21 -16.42
C GLY A 29 -8.86 -64.33 -15.18
N ILE A 30 -8.74 -64.94 -13.99
CA ILE A 30 -8.70 -64.21 -12.70
C ILE A 30 -7.49 -63.29 -12.67
N TYR A 31 -6.30 -63.79 -13.03
CA TYR A 31 -5.08 -63.00 -13.04
C TYR A 31 -5.17 -61.78 -13.98
N THR A 32 -5.73 -61.96 -15.19
CA THR A 32 -5.91 -60.83 -16.12
C THR A 32 -6.89 -59.79 -15.58
N LEU A 33 -7.99 -60.22 -14.97
CA LEU A 33 -8.97 -59.32 -14.36
C LEU A 33 -8.37 -58.56 -13.17
N GLU A 34 -7.58 -59.24 -12.34
CA GLU A 34 -6.88 -58.62 -11.21
C GLU A 34 -5.82 -57.62 -11.70
N ALA A 35 -5.06 -57.95 -12.75
CA ALA A 35 -4.11 -57.03 -13.37
C ALA A 35 -4.80 -55.78 -13.95
N GLU A 36 -5.88 -55.96 -14.71
CA GLU A 36 -6.66 -54.83 -15.25
C GLU A 36 -7.27 -53.96 -14.16
N ARG A 37 -7.72 -54.57 -13.06
CA ARG A 37 -8.25 -53.84 -11.90
C ARG A 37 -7.15 -53.01 -11.23
N LEU A 38 -5.97 -53.59 -11.02
CA LEU A 38 -4.83 -52.88 -10.44
C LEU A 38 -4.41 -51.70 -11.33
N ASP A 39 -4.29 -51.91 -12.64
CA ASP A 39 -3.97 -50.84 -13.61
C ASP A 39 -4.98 -49.69 -13.55
N LEU A 40 -6.27 -50.00 -13.41
CA LEU A 40 -7.33 -49.00 -13.26
C LEU A 40 -7.20 -48.25 -11.93
N GLU A 41 -7.01 -48.95 -10.81
CA GLU A 41 -6.84 -48.35 -9.49
C GLU A 41 -5.64 -47.39 -9.46
N GLU A 42 -4.52 -47.76 -10.06
CA GLU A 42 -3.34 -46.90 -10.19
C GLU A 42 -3.62 -45.63 -11.01
N ARG A 43 -4.29 -45.77 -12.16
CA ARG A 43 -4.68 -44.62 -13.01
C ARG A 43 -5.64 -43.68 -12.28
N TYR A 44 -6.62 -44.22 -11.56
CA TYR A 44 -7.55 -43.42 -10.78
C TYR A 44 -6.84 -42.68 -9.63
N SER A 45 -5.93 -43.36 -8.93
CA SER A 45 -5.12 -42.72 -7.88
C SER A 45 -4.28 -41.57 -8.44
N SER A 46 -3.59 -41.80 -9.55
CA SER A 46 -2.79 -40.77 -10.23
C SER A 46 -3.65 -39.56 -10.65
N LEU A 47 -4.82 -39.80 -11.26
CA LEU A 47 -5.73 -38.74 -11.66
C LEU A 47 -6.27 -37.94 -10.47
N GLN A 48 -6.57 -38.62 -9.36
CA GLN A 48 -7.04 -37.98 -8.14
C GLN A 48 -5.95 -37.08 -7.53
N GLU A 49 -4.71 -37.55 -7.47
CA GLU A 49 -3.56 -36.77 -7.02
C GLU A 49 -3.33 -35.53 -7.88
N GLU A 50 -3.41 -35.65 -9.21
CA GLU A 50 -3.33 -34.51 -10.11
C GLU A 50 -4.45 -33.49 -9.86
N SER A 51 -5.68 -33.96 -9.71
CA SER A 51 -6.83 -33.09 -9.45
C SER A 51 -6.66 -32.32 -8.14
N ALA A 52 -6.14 -32.98 -7.10
CA ALA A 52 -5.86 -32.38 -5.81
C ALA A 52 -4.72 -31.35 -5.92
N ALA A 53 -3.66 -31.67 -6.67
CA ALA A 53 -2.55 -30.75 -6.92
C ALA A 53 -3.01 -29.50 -7.69
N LYS A 54 -3.81 -29.66 -8.75
CA LYS A 54 -4.41 -28.56 -9.52
C LYS A 54 -5.33 -27.70 -8.65
N THR A 55 -6.17 -28.32 -7.82
CA THR A 55 -7.04 -27.63 -6.87
C THR A 55 -6.25 -26.79 -5.86
N ARG A 56 -5.15 -27.32 -5.32
CA ARG A 56 -4.26 -26.58 -4.41
C ARG A 56 -3.62 -25.37 -5.10
N LYS A 57 -3.15 -25.53 -6.34
CA LYS A 57 -2.59 -24.43 -7.13
C LYS A 57 -3.64 -23.34 -7.41
N LEU A 58 -4.86 -23.73 -7.79
CA LEU A 58 -5.96 -22.80 -8.01
C LEU A 58 -6.30 -22.01 -6.74
N LYS A 59 -6.42 -22.68 -5.59
CA LYS A 59 -6.67 -22.01 -4.30
C LYS A 59 -5.60 -20.96 -3.98
N ARG A 60 -4.32 -21.28 -4.19
CA ARG A 60 -3.21 -20.33 -4.01
C ARG A 60 -3.30 -19.15 -4.97
N ALA A 61 -3.58 -19.41 -6.26
CA ALA A 61 -3.73 -18.37 -7.26
C ALA A 61 -4.89 -17.42 -6.94
N VAL A 62 -6.03 -17.95 -6.48
CA VAL A 62 -7.18 -17.15 -6.04
C VAL A 62 -6.83 -16.32 -4.81
N GLN A 63 -6.11 -16.88 -3.84
CA GLN A 63 -5.63 -16.12 -2.67
C GLN A 63 -4.73 -14.95 -3.09
N LEU A 64 -3.76 -15.20 -3.98
CA LEU A 64 -2.87 -14.16 -4.49
C LEU A 64 -3.63 -13.09 -5.29
N LEU A 65 -4.61 -13.49 -6.09
CA LEU A 65 -5.45 -12.56 -6.83
C LEU A 65 -6.31 -11.70 -5.89
N ASN A 66 -6.85 -12.28 -4.82
CA ASN A 66 -7.64 -11.54 -3.85
C ASN A 66 -6.76 -10.59 -3.02
N SER A 67 -5.53 -10.99 -2.66
CA SER A 67 -4.59 -10.09 -1.98
C SER A 67 -4.19 -8.93 -2.88
N ALA A 68 -3.83 -9.18 -4.15
CA ALA A 68 -3.51 -8.13 -5.11
C ALA A 68 -4.69 -7.17 -5.35
N LYS A 69 -5.93 -7.67 -5.38
CA LYS A 69 -7.13 -6.82 -5.47
C LYS A 69 -7.30 -5.94 -4.24
N ALA A 70 -7.04 -6.46 -3.04
CA ALA A 70 -7.10 -5.69 -1.81
C ALA A 70 -6.03 -4.59 -1.79
N GLU A 71 -4.79 -4.94 -2.15
CA GLU A 71 -3.68 -4.00 -2.28
C GLU A 71 -3.99 -2.88 -3.28
N LEU A 72 -4.55 -3.22 -4.44
CA LEU A 72 -4.97 -2.23 -5.43
C LEU A 72 -6.03 -1.27 -4.88
N ALA A 73 -7.02 -1.78 -4.16
CA ALA A 73 -8.05 -0.95 -3.54
C ALA A 73 -7.47 -0.03 -2.46
N ASP A 74 -6.50 -0.49 -1.69
CA ASP A 74 -5.81 0.31 -0.68
C ASP A 74 -4.97 1.42 -1.32
N GLN A 75 -4.22 1.10 -2.38
CA GLN A 75 -3.47 2.08 -3.17
C GLN A 75 -4.38 3.15 -3.78
N GLN A 76 -5.52 2.77 -4.36
CA GLN A 76 -6.46 3.74 -4.92
C GLN A 76 -7.00 4.71 -3.86
N ARG A 77 -7.28 4.22 -2.65
CA ARG A 77 -7.72 5.08 -1.55
C ARG A 77 -6.61 6.03 -1.07
N GLU A 78 -5.36 5.56 -1.07
CA GLU A 78 -4.21 6.41 -0.74
C GLU A 78 -3.99 7.50 -1.78
N GLN A 79 -3.98 7.13 -3.07
CA GLN A 79 -3.89 8.07 -4.19
C GLN A 79 -5.00 9.12 -4.14
N GLN A 80 -6.23 8.71 -3.80
CA GLN A 80 -7.34 9.65 -3.64
C GLN A 80 -7.07 10.66 -2.51
N ARG A 81 -6.56 10.21 -1.36
CA ARG A 81 -6.21 11.10 -0.23
C ARG A 81 -5.06 12.05 -0.60
N GLU A 82 -4.04 11.55 -1.29
CA GLU A 82 -2.92 12.37 -1.78
C GLU A 82 -3.42 13.43 -2.77
N MET A 83 -4.27 13.03 -3.72
CA MET A 83 -4.88 13.95 -4.68
C MET A 83 -5.71 15.02 -3.99
N GLU A 84 -6.53 14.66 -3.00
CA GLU A 84 -7.28 15.61 -2.17
C GLU A 84 -6.34 16.59 -1.45
N GLY A 85 -5.26 16.09 -0.85
CA GLY A 85 -4.24 16.93 -0.21
C GLY A 85 -3.57 17.91 -1.17
N ILE A 86 -3.22 17.47 -2.38
CA ILE A 86 -2.65 18.34 -3.42
C ILE A 86 -3.67 19.39 -3.85
N LEU A 87 -4.94 19.00 -4.08
CA LEU A 87 -5.99 19.92 -4.48
C LEU A 87 -6.27 20.98 -3.41
N ASP A 88 -6.23 20.60 -2.13
CA ASP A 88 -6.36 21.55 -1.03
C ASP A 88 -5.17 22.50 -0.94
N GLY A 89 -3.95 22.01 -1.21
CA GLY A 89 -2.76 22.85 -1.39
C GLY A 89 -2.93 23.87 -2.53
N VAL A 90 -3.40 23.43 -3.69
CA VAL A 90 -3.70 24.32 -4.83
C VAL A 90 -4.73 25.39 -4.45
N ARG A 91 -5.79 25.01 -3.73
CA ARG A 91 -6.81 25.96 -3.26
C ARG A 91 -6.24 26.96 -2.26
N ALA A 92 -5.34 26.54 -1.37
CA ALA A 92 -4.67 27.43 -0.43
C ALA A 92 -3.76 28.44 -1.14
N LEU A 93 -2.88 27.96 -2.02
CA LEU A 93 -1.99 28.81 -2.82
C LEU A 93 -2.76 29.80 -3.70
N ARG A 94 -3.88 29.37 -4.29
CA ARG A 94 -4.77 30.27 -5.07
C ARG A 94 -5.31 31.41 -4.21
N ARG A 95 -5.73 31.13 -2.98
CA ARG A 95 -6.23 32.18 -2.06
C ARG A 95 -5.12 33.13 -1.65
N GLU A 96 -3.92 32.62 -1.38
CA GLU A 96 -2.76 33.46 -1.04
C GLU A 96 -2.36 34.36 -2.20
N LEU A 97 -2.33 33.82 -3.43
CA LEU A 97 -2.04 34.61 -4.64
C LEU A 97 -3.10 35.69 -4.86
N GLN A 98 -4.39 35.34 -4.78
CA GLN A 98 -5.48 36.30 -4.92
C GLN A 98 -5.42 37.41 -3.85
N LEU A 99 -5.02 37.06 -2.62
CA LEU A 99 -4.80 38.05 -1.57
C LEU A 99 -3.62 38.97 -1.91
N ALA A 100 -2.50 38.42 -2.38
CA ALA A 100 -1.35 39.21 -2.81
C ALA A 100 -1.73 40.16 -3.95
N ASP A 101 -2.43 39.68 -4.97
CA ASP A 101 -2.92 40.51 -6.09
C ASP A 101 -3.83 41.63 -5.60
N LEU A 102 -4.78 41.33 -4.70
CA LEU A 102 -5.66 42.34 -4.10
C LEU A 102 -4.87 43.41 -3.34
N VAL A 103 -3.85 43.01 -2.57
CA VAL A 103 -2.99 43.95 -1.84
C VAL A 103 -2.19 44.81 -2.81
N LEU A 104 -1.61 44.22 -3.86
CA LEU A 104 -0.88 44.97 -4.88
C LEU A 104 -1.78 45.99 -5.58
N ASP A 105 -3.00 45.59 -5.93
CA ASP A 105 -3.99 46.45 -6.60
C ASP A 105 -4.48 47.59 -5.71
N ALA A 106 -4.61 47.36 -4.40
CA ALA A 106 -5.07 48.37 -3.46
C ALA A 106 -4.01 49.42 -3.13
N TYR A 107 -2.72 49.05 -3.12
CA TYR A 107 -1.65 49.90 -2.60
C TYR A 107 -0.61 50.35 -3.62
N ILE A 108 -0.55 49.75 -4.82
CA ILE A 108 0.46 50.07 -5.84
C ILE A 108 -0.23 50.39 -7.18
N PRO A 109 -0.11 51.64 -7.68
CA PRO A 109 -0.56 52.01 -9.03
C PRO A 109 0.04 51.12 -10.13
N LYS A 110 -0.74 50.87 -11.19
CA LYS A 110 -0.40 49.91 -12.26
C LYS A 110 0.87 50.30 -13.03
N GLU A 111 1.14 51.60 -13.16
CA GLU A 111 2.34 52.11 -13.83
C GLU A 111 3.61 51.74 -13.05
N TYR A 112 3.54 51.78 -11.72
CA TYR A 112 4.66 51.39 -10.86
C TYR A 112 4.81 49.87 -10.76
N GLN A 113 3.71 49.09 -10.82
CA GLN A 113 3.79 47.63 -10.92
C GLN A 113 4.60 47.21 -12.16
N ALA A 114 4.27 47.76 -13.34
CA ALA A 114 4.99 47.48 -14.59
C ALA A 114 6.47 47.88 -14.52
N LEU A 115 6.77 49.01 -13.88
CA LEU A 115 8.15 49.42 -13.65
C LEU A 115 8.89 48.41 -12.77
N ILE A 116 8.31 47.98 -11.65
CA ILE A 116 8.95 47.01 -10.75
C ILE A 116 9.22 45.69 -11.48
N GLU A 117 8.26 45.20 -12.26
CA GLU A 117 8.41 43.96 -13.06
C GLU A 117 9.59 44.03 -14.04
N GLN A 118 9.84 45.18 -14.66
CA GLN A 118 10.96 45.36 -15.60
C GLN A 118 12.35 45.33 -14.91
N TYR A 119 12.41 45.74 -13.65
CA TYR A 119 13.67 45.89 -12.89
C TYR A 119 13.88 44.82 -11.82
N VAL A 120 12.98 43.84 -11.71
CA VAL A 120 13.09 42.66 -10.86
C VAL A 120 13.76 41.50 -11.59
N HIS A 121 14.55 40.72 -10.87
CA HIS A 121 15.07 39.44 -11.34
C HIS A 121 15.14 38.43 -10.19
N TRP A 122 15.01 37.15 -10.53
CA TRP A 122 15.16 36.06 -9.58
C TRP A 122 16.64 35.70 -9.42
N ASN A 123 17.11 35.62 -8.18
CA ASN A 123 18.47 35.15 -7.87
C ASN A 123 18.41 33.70 -7.38
N GLU A 124 18.77 32.73 -8.24
CA GLU A 124 18.73 31.31 -7.90
C GLU A 124 19.69 30.90 -6.76
N GLN A 125 20.79 31.62 -6.57
CA GLN A 125 21.81 31.29 -5.56
C GLN A 125 21.34 31.62 -4.15
N LEU A 126 20.56 32.70 -4.02
CA LEU A 126 19.99 33.16 -2.75
C LEU A 126 18.54 32.70 -2.57
N GLY A 127 17.84 32.34 -3.65
CA GLY A 127 16.44 31.95 -3.62
C GLY A 127 15.49 33.13 -3.33
N GLU A 128 15.85 34.34 -3.78
CA GLU A 128 15.09 35.56 -3.50
C GLU A 128 14.93 36.45 -4.74
N TRP A 129 13.83 37.22 -4.78
CA TRP A 129 13.60 38.26 -5.78
C TRP A 129 14.43 39.50 -5.46
N GLN A 130 15.17 40.01 -6.44
CA GLN A 130 16.02 41.19 -6.30
C GLN A 130 15.60 42.31 -7.25
N VAL A 131 15.32 43.49 -6.68
CA VAL A 131 15.04 44.71 -7.43
C VAL A 131 16.37 45.44 -7.72
N LYS A 132 16.61 45.83 -8.97
CA LYS A 132 17.79 46.62 -9.34
C LYS A 132 17.81 47.94 -8.59
N CYS A 133 19.00 48.37 -8.16
CA CYS A 133 19.22 49.66 -7.51
C CYS A 133 18.41 49.88 -6.21
N VAL A 134 17.95 48.81 -5.54
CA VAL A 134 17.11 48.92 -4.34
C VAL A 134 17.76 49.72 -3.20
N ALA A 135 19.09 49.71 -3.12
CA ALA A 135 19.86 50.49 -2.15
C ALA A 135 19.61 52.01 -2.23
N TYR A 136 19.22 52.52 -3.40
CA TYR A 136 18.97 53.94 -3.64
C TYR A 136 17.52 54.37 -3.37
N THR A 137 16.67 53.44 -2.90
CA THR A 137 15.30 53.76 -2.50
C THR A 137 15.27 54.50 -1.16
N GLY A 138 14.29 55.41 -0.99
CA GLY A 138 14.20 56.26 0.20
C GLY A 138 14.16 55.49 1.54
N ASN A 139 13.56 54.30 1.56
CA ASN A 139 13.50 53.45 2.75
C ASN A 139 14.88 52.91 3.18
N ASN A 140 15.81 52.72 2.24
CA ASN A 140 17.16 52.22 2.52
C ASN A 140 18.16 53.36 2.80
N MET A 141 17.82 54.60 2.41
CA MET A 141 18.64 55.80 2.62
C MET A 141 18.28 56.57 3.90
N ALA A 142 17.10 56.32 4.49
CA ALA A 142 16.68 56.96 5.74
C ALA A 142 17.51 56.44 6.93
N PRO A 143 18.00 57.32 7.83
CA PRO A 143 18.66 56.88 9.05
C PRO A 143 17.69 56.04 9.88
N ARG A 144 18.07 54.78 10.17
CA ARG A 144 17.26 53.92 11.02
C ARG A 144 17.10 54.60 12.39
N PRO A 145 15.87 54.81 12.89
CA PRO A 145 15.70 55.37 14.23
C PRO A 145 16.43 54.47 15.24
N PRO A 146 17.04 55.05 16.28
CA PRO A 146 17.76 54.27 17.28
C PRO A 146 16.82 53.24 17.89
N PRO A 147 17.29 52.01 18.16
CA PRO A 147 16.44 50.98 18.76
C PRO A 147 15.84 51.51 20.06
N PRO A 148 14.54 51.28 20.32
CA PRO A 148 13.91 51.73 21.55
C PRO A 148 14.67 51.16 22.75
N ALA A 149 15.03 52.02 23.69
CA ALA A 149 15.96 51.69 24.77
C ALA A 149 15.50 50.58 25.72
N ARG A 150 14.22 50.18 25.69
CA ARG A 150 13.68 49.05 26.46
C ARG A 150 12.47 48.50 25.70
N HIS A 151 12.42 47.18 25.51
CA HIS A 151 11.15 46.51 25.21
C HIS A 151 10.22 46.81 26.40
N PRO A 152 9.06 47.46 26.21
CA PRO A 152 8.02 47.39 27.22
C PRO A 152 7.69 45.90 27.37
N GLU A 153 7.82 45.38 28.59
CA GLU A 153 7.41 44.02 28.90
C GLU A 153 5.99 43.83 28.34
N ALA A 154 5.78 42.73 27.61
CA ALA A 154 4.49 42.46 27.01
C ALA A 154 3.43 42.53 28.12
N PRO A 155 2.32 43.28 27.92
CA PRO A 155 1.27 43.35 28.91
C PRO A 155 0.84 41.93 29.30
N ASP A 156 0.82 41.63 30.60
CA ASP A 156 0.39 40.31 31.05
C ASP A 156 -1.12 40.15 30.73
N LEU A 157 -1.40 39.28 29.76
CA LEU A 157 -2.77 38.99 29.28
C LEU A 157 -3.39 37.79 30.00
N SER A 158 -2.75 37.30 31.08
CA SER A 158 -3.21 36.16 31.89
C SER A 158 -4.66 36.34 32.38
N ASP A 159 -5.04 37.56 32.78
CA ASP A 159 -6.42 37.88 33.22
C ASP A 159 -7.49 37.71 32.12
N ARG A 160 -7.12 37.94 30.85
CA ARG A 160 -8.06 37.81 29.73
C ARG A 160 -8.33 36.35 29.37
N TYR A 161 -7.34 35.48 29.59
CA TYR A 161 -7.41 34.05 29.31
C TYR A 161 -8.21 33.27 30.38
N LEU A 162 -8.30 33.77 31.60
CA LEU A 162 -9.09 33.16 32.69
C LEU A 162 -10.61 33.20 32.43
N SER A 163 -11.07 34.16 31.61
CA SER A 163 -12.49 34.31 31.28
C SER A 163 -13.06 33.17 30.42
N TYR A 164 -12.23 32.48 29.61
CA TYR A 164 -12.66 31.35 28.78
C TYR A 164 -12.70 30.01 29.53
N GLY A 165 -12.13 29.94 30.74
CA GLY A 165 -12.11 28.74 31.57
C GLY A 165 -13.39 28.52 32.39
N SER A 166 -14.12 29.58 32.72
CA SER A 166 -15.32 29.49 33.58
C SER A 166 -16.52 28.85 32.87
N ALA A 167 -16.54 28.83 31.53
CA ALA A 167 -17.63 28.26 30.74
C ALA A 167 -17.48 26.75 30.45
N ARG A 168 -16.42 26.07 30.92
CA ARG A 168 -16.16 24.64 30.62
C ARG A 168 -16.11 23.72 31.83
N THR A 169 -16.84 24.03 32.89
CA THR A 169 -17.20 23.02 33.92
C THR A 169 -18.36 22.13 33.45
N SER A 170 -18.21 21.48 32.30
CA SER A 170 -18.89 20.21 32.09
C SER A 170 -18.12 19.32 31.12
N ARG A 171 -17.57 18.25 31.71
CA ARG A 171 -17.21 16.96 31.11
C ARG A 171 -15.84 16.83 30.43
N LEU A 172 -15.11 15.86 30.98
CA LEU A 172 -13.92 15.15 30.48
C LEU A 172 -12.57 15.89 30.63
N ALA A 173 -11.98 15.72 31.83
CA ALA A 173 -10.56 15.90 32.05
C ALA A 173 -9.77 14.91 31.17
N ARG A 174 -8.92 15.43 30.29
CA ARG A 174 -7.90 14.66 29.57
C ARG A 174 -6.68 14.51 30.47
N PRO A 175 -6.07 13.32 30.65
CA PRO A 175 -4.90 13.19 31.49
C PRO A 175 -3.72 13.93 30.85
N LEU A 176 -2.95 14.66 31.67
CA LEU A 176 -1.68 15.26 31.25
C LEU A 176 -0.69 14.15 30.92
N SER A 177 -0.34 13.99 29.64
CA SER A 177 0.83 13.23 29.22
C SER A 177 2.10 14.05 29.53
N ALA A 178 2.83 13.65 30.56
CA ALA A 178 4.17 14.14 30.85
C ALA A 178 5.16 13.53 29.84
N ALA A 179 5.27 14.13 28.66
CA ALA A 179 6.35 13.84 27.72
C ALA A 179 7.23 15.10 27.57
N PRO A 180 8.53 15.05 27.93
CA PRO A 180 9.42 16.18 27.77
C PRO A 180 9.68 16.43 26.27
N ARG A 181 9.49 17.69 25.82
CA ARG A 181 9.82 18.11 24.45
C ARG A 181 11.33 17.98 24.20
N PRO A 182 11.77 17.49 23.02
CA PRO A 182 13.17 17.43 22.68
C PRO A 182 13.74 18.85 22.50
N ARG A 183 14.83 19.16 23.22
CA ARG A 183 15.64 20.36 22.99
C ARG A 183 16.56 20.10 21.80
N THR A 184 16.28 20.74 20.66
CA THR A 184 17.28 20.90 19.60
C THR A 184 18.22 22.03 20.00
N ALA A 185 19.40 21.68 20.52
CA ALA A 185 20.52 22.59 20.67
C ALA A 185 21.29 22.65 19.34
N HIS A 186 21.45 23.84 18.77
CA HIS A 186 22.46 24.09 17.74
C HIS A 186 23.86 24.04 18.38
N PRO A 187 24.83 23.31 17.81
CA PRO A 187 26.22 23.52 18.15
C PRO A 187 26.76 24.73 17.37
N ALA A 188 27.39 25.65 18.09
CA ALA A 188 28.27 26.65 17.52
C ALA A 188 29.64 26.02 17.28
N ARG A 189 30.08 25.95 16.02
CA ARG A 189 31.46 26.21 15.62
C ARG A 189 31.58 26.34 14.11
#